data_AF-A0A537J7G7-F1
#
_entry.id   AF-A0A537J7G7-F1
#
_cell.length_a   1.000
_cell.length_b   1.000
_cell.length_c   1.000
_cell.angle_alpha   90.00
_cell.angle_beta   90.00
_cell.angle_gamma   90.00
#
_symmetry.space_group_name_H-M   'P 1'
#
loop_
_entity.id
_entity.type
_entity.pdbx_description
1 polymer ?
#
loop_
_entity_poly.entity_id
_entity_poly.type
_entity_poly.pdbx_seq_one_letter_code
_entity_poly.pdbx_strand_id
1 'polypeptide(L)' 'PTPEWGVMLSSARDYIFQAPWYAFFPGISIFALVFALNLVGDGLRDLLDPHRHNR' A
#
# COMPACT_ATOMS: atom_id res chain seq x y z
N PRO A 1 11.09 19.78 7.45
CA PRO A 1 11.29 18.45 6.80
C PRO A 1 9.97 17.93 6.20
N THR A 2 9.97 17.60 4.92
CA THR A 2 8.83 16.96 4.25
C THR A 2 8.64 15.56 4.84
N PRO A 3 7.46 15.23 5.38
CA PRO A 3 7.23 13.91 5.93
C PRO A 3 7.14 12.89 4.79
N GLU A 4 8.13 12.01 4.71
CA GLU A 4 8.14 10.86 3.83
C GLU A 4 7.59 9.65 4.60
N TRP A 5 6.55 9.01 4.07
CA TRP A 5 5.84 7.90 4.71
C TRP A 5 6.76 6.76 5.18
N GLY A 6 7.80 6.45 4.39
CA GLY A 6 8.81 5.44 4.75
C GLY A 6 9.72 5.86 5.92
N VAL A 7 10.09 7.15 5.98
CA VAL A 7 10.86 7.71 7.09
C VAL A 7 10.00 7.75 8.37
N MET A 8 8.72 8.07 8.26
CA MET A 8 7.79 8.03 9.40
C MET A 8 7.67 6.63 9.99
N LEU A 9 7.60 5.59 9.15
CA LEU A 9 7.54 4.20 9.61
C LEU A 9 8.88 3.73 10.22
N SER A 10 10.01 4.20 9.70
CA SER A 10 11.34 3.96 10.28
C SER A 10 11.44 4.53 11.69
N SER A 11 11.08 5.80 11.87
CA SER A 11 11.09 6.47 13.17
C SER A 11 10.02 5.96 14.13
N ALA A 12 8.92 5.39 13.64
CA ALA A 12 7.87 4.82 14.48
C ALA A 12 8.33 3.61 15.31
N ARG A 13 9.45 2.94 14.94
CA ARG A 13 10.00 1.82 15.72
C ARG A 13 10.39 2.23 17.14
N ASP A 14 10.92 3.42 17.30
CA ASP A 14 11.36 3.93 18.60
C ASP A 14 10.17 4.18 19.55
N TYR A 15 8.98 4.41 18.97
CA TYR A 15 7.76 4.73 19.69
C TYR A 15 6.75 3.59 19.71
N ILE A 16 7.10 2.39 19.24
CA ILE A 16 6.15 1.28 19.05
C ILE A 16 5.42 0.89 20.35
N PHE A 17 6.12 0.97 21.49
CA PHE A 17 5.55 0.63 22.81
C PHE A 17 4.84 1.81 23.48
N GLN A 18 5.13 3.05 23.07
CA GLN A 18 4.62 4.27 23.72
C GLN A 18 3.46 4.90 22.93
N ALA A 19 3.53 4.85 21.60
CA ALA A 19 2.61 5.50 20.68
C ALA A 19 2.43 4.65 19.41
N PRO A 20 1.78 3.48 19.50
CA PRO A 20 1.63 2.55 18.36
C PRO A 20 0.92 3.18 17.15
N TRP A 21 0.12 4.23 17.35
CA TRP A 21 -0.53 4.98 16.27
C TRP A 21 0.46 5.63 15.30
N TYR A 22 1.69 5.95 15.73
CA TYR A 22 2.75 6.50 14.86
C TYR A 22 3.16 5.53 13.75
N ALA A 23 3.05 4.22 13.97
CA ALA A 23 3.29 3.21 12.94
C ALA A 23 2.01 2.93 12.12
N PHE A 24 0.84 3.05 12.75
CA PHE A 24 -0.44 2.65 12.16
C PHE A 24 -0.83 3.51 10.96
N PHE A 25 -0.80 4.83 11.09
CA PHE A 25 -1.16 5.75 10.00
C PHE A 25 -0.29 5.57 8.75
N PRO A 26 1.06 5.59 8.85
CA PRO A 26 1.87 5.37 7.66
C PRO A 26 1.74 3.95 7.11
N GLY A 27 1.56 2.96 7.99
CA GLY A 27 1.33 1.57 7.58
C GLY A 27 0.05 1.39 6.76
N ILE A 28 -1.08 1.95 7.20
CA ILE A 28 -2.36 1.75 6.52
C ILE A 28 -2.44 2.50 5.19
N SER A 29 -1.79 3.67 5.07
CA SER A 29 -1.76 4.39 3.81
C SER A 29 -0.90 3.69 2.76
N ILE A 30 0.25 3.13 3.14
CA ILE A 30 1.05 2.30 2.24
C ILE A 30 0.25 1.05 1.84
N PHE A 31 -0.39 0.38 2.79
CA PHE A 31 -1.25 -0.77 2.52
C PHE A 31 -2.36 -0.43 1.53
N ALA A 32 -3.11 0.65 1.77
CA ALA A 32 -4.20 1.07 0.90
C ALA A 32 -3.71 1.44 -0.51
N LEU A 33 -2.56 2.11 -0.62
CA LEU A 33 -1.95 2.46 -1.90
C LEU A 33 -1.58 1.20 -2.68
N VAL A 34 -0.85 0.27 -2.05
CA VAL A 34 -0.45 -0.99 -2.68
C VAL A 34 -1.67 -1.82 -3.05
N PHE A 35 -2.67 -1.90 -2.16
CA PHE A 35 -3.92 -2.61 -2.41
C PHE A 35 -4.67 -2.06 -3.62
N ALA A 36 -4.84 -0.73 -3.70
CA ALA A 36 -5.47 -0.08 -4.85
C ALA A 36 -4.69 -0.31 -6.14
N LEU A 37 -3.36 -0.22 -6.10
CA LEU A 37 -2.52 -0.49 -7.26
C LEU A 37 -2.61 -1.94 -7.73
N ASN A 38 -2.68 -2.91 -6.81
CA ASN A 38 -2.88 -4.33 -7.14
C ASN A 38 -4.23 -4.54 -7.83
N LEU A 39 -5.32 -3.99 -7.26
CA LEU A 39 -6.65 -4.06 -7.86
C LEU A 39 -6.72 -3.44 -9.25
N VAL A 40 -6.09 -2.27 -9.44
CA VAL A 40 -6.02 -1.61 -10.74
C VAL A 40 -5.21 -2.45 -11.72
N GLY A 41 -4.08 -3.02 -11.29
CA GLY A 41 -3.26 -3.90 -12.10
C GLY A 41 -4.01 -5.14 -12.55
N ASP A 42 -4.77 -5.78 -11.65
CA ASP A 42 -5.60 -6.93 -11.96
C ASP A 42 -6.77 -6.56 -12.89
N GLY A 43 -7.44 -5.43 -12.63
CA GLY A 43 -8.51 -4.95 -13.52
C GLY A 43 -8.00 -4.58 -14.93
N LEU A 44 -6.81 -3.97 -15.02
CA LEU A 44 -6.15 -3.71 -16.30
C LEU A 44 -5.73 -5.01 -17.00
N ARG A 45 -5.22 -5.99 -16.26
CA ARG A 45 -4.89 -7.33 -16.79
C ARG A 45 -6.13 -7.99 -17.35
N ASP A 46 -7.24 -8.01 -16.62
CA ASP A 46 -8.50 -8.61 -17.07
C ASP A 46 -9.05 -7.96 -18.34
N LEU A 47 -8.87 -6.64 -18.50
CA LEU A 47 -9.26 -5.92 -19.71
C LEU A 47 -8.32 -6.20 -20.90
N LEU A 48 -7.04 -6.47 -20.63
CA LEU A 48 -6.01 -6.70 -21.65
C LEU A 48 -5.83 -8.18 -22.01
N ASP A 49 -6.32 -9.11 -21.18
CA ASP A 49 -6.18 -10.55 -21.39
C ASP A 49 -7.31 -11.08 -22.31
N PRO A 50 -7.06 -11.36 -23.60
CA PRO A 50 -8.10 -11.66 -24.58
C PRO A 50 -8.55 -13.14 -24.58
N HIS A 51 -8.21 -13.93 -23.56
CA HIS A 51 -8.37 -15.39 -23.57
C HIS A 51 -9.81 -15.94 -23.42
N ARG A 52 -10.85 -15.15 -23.71
CA ARG A 52 -12.25 -15.64 -23.72
C ARG A 52 -12.80 -16.06 -25.09
N HIS A 53 -12.01 -16.04 -26.17
CA HIS A 53 -12.44 -16.53 -27.48
C HIS A 53 -11.56 -17.71 -27.96
N ASN A 54 -11.66 -18.88 -27.33
CA ASN A 54 -11.28 -20.14 -28.00
C ASN A 54 -12.05 -21.33 -27.42
N ARG A 55 -13.37 -21.33 -27.59
CA ARG A 55 -14.21 -22.52 -27.69
C ARG A 55 -15.22 -22.30 -28.79
#